data_AF-A0A0S3RTX6-F1
#
_entry.id   AF-A0A0S3RTX6-F1
#
_cell.length_a   1.000
_cell.length_b   1.000
_cell.length_c   1.000
_cell.angle_alpha   90.00
_cell.angle_beta   90.00
_cell.angle_gamma   90.00
#
_symmetry.space_group_name_H-M   'P 1'
#
loop_
_entity.id
_entity.type
_entity.pdbx_description
1 polymer ?
#
loop_
_entity_poly.entity_id
_entity_poly.type
_entity_poly.pdbx_seq_one_letter_code
_entity_poly.pdbx_strand_id
1 'polypeptide(L)'
;MYNHLIRGYSNIDDPINSLLLYRQMVRVGFMPNQFTFPFVFKACAAKPFYWEAVSVHAQAIKLIIRCHACVQNSILTVYVACRQIPSARQVF
;
A
#
# COMPACT_ATOMS: atom_id res chain seq x y z
N MET A 1 -3.76 12.31 11.23
CA MET A 1 -2.37 12.18 11.74
C MET A 1 -1.60 11.04 11.07
N TYR A 2 -2.08 9.78 11.10
CA TYR A 2 -1.41 8.62 10.46
C TYR A 2 -1.03 8.84 8.98
N ASN A 3 -1.95 9.32 8.13
CA ASN A 3 -1.65 9.54 6.71
C ASN A 3 -0.49 10.51 6.47
N HIS A 4 -0.32 11.54 7.31
CA HIS A 4 0.79 12.47 7.20
C HIS A 4 2.12 11.81 7.59
N LEU A 5 2.12 11.00 8.66
CA LEU A 5 3.32 10.27 9.10
C LEU A 5 3.73 9.20 8.10
N ILE A 6 2.79 8.36 7.65
CA ILE A 6 3.03 7.32 6.62
C ILE A 6 3.59 7.94 5.35
N ARG A 7 3.02 9.07 4.90
CA ARG A 7 3.56 9.83 3.76
C ARG A 7 4.96 10.37 4.02
N GLY A 8 5.21 10.89 5.22
CA GLY A 8 6.53 11.38 5.64
C GLY A 8 7.60 10.30 5.55
N TYR A 9 7.38 9.15 6.19
CA TYR A 9 8.31 8.02 6.15
C TYR A 9 8.49 7.44 4.74
N SER A 10 7.42 7.36 3.97
CA SER A 10 7.49 6.94 2.56
C SER A 10 8.28 7.91 1.67
N ASN A 11 8.38 9.19 2.04
CA ASN A 11 9.13 10.20 1.28
C ASN A 11 10.62 10.25 1.63
N ILE A 12 11.00 9.91 2.86
CA ILE A 12 12.40 9.79 3.29
C ILE A 12 12.97 8.38 3.03
N ASP A 13 12.30 7.60 2.18
CA ASP A 13 12.67 6.25 1.76
C ASP A 13 12.85 5.25 2.92
N ASP A 14 11.99 5.37 3.93
CA ASP A 14 11.91 4.44 5.06
C ASP A 14 10.65 3.55 4.94
N PRO A 15 10.70 2.49 4.11
CA PRO A 15 9.55 1.63 3.88
C PRO A 15 9.14 0.84 5.13
N ILE A 16 10.08 0.55 6.04
CA ILE A 16 9.82 -0.25 7.23
C ILE A 16 8.95 0.54 8.20
N ASN A 17 9.33 1.77 8.53
CA ASN A 17 8.54 2.61 9.44
C ASN A 17 7.18 2.99 8.85
N SER A 18 7.10 3.22 7.53
CA SER A 18 5.82 3.42 6.83
C SER A 18 4.87 2.23 7.03
N LEU A 19 5.37 1.00 6.86
CA LEU A 19 4.59 -0.23 7.04
C LEU A 19 4.24 -0.50 8.51
N LEU A 20 5.14 -0.21 9.45
CA LEU A 20 4.87 -0.35 10.89
C LEU A 20 3.74 0.59 11.33
N LEU A 21 3.76 1.85 10.88
CA LEU A 21 2.70 2.81 11.17
C LEU A 21 1.36 2.40 10.55
N TYR A 22 1.37 1.87 9.33
CA TYR A 22 0.17 1.30 8.73
C TYR A 22 -0.38 0.13 9.55
N ARG A 23 0.48 -0.82 9.94
CA ARG A 23 0.08 -1.96 10.79
C ARG A 23 -0.49 -1.48 12.13
N GLN A 24 0.12 -0.47 12.73
CA GLN A 24 -0.36 0.13 13.97
C GLN A 24 -1.74 0.77 13.76
N MET A 25 -1.91 1.59 12.71
CA MET A 25 -3.17 2.22 12.34
C MET A 25 -4.30 1.19 12.27
N VAL A 26 -4.07 0.07 11.58
CA VAL A 26 -5.06 -1.02 11.47
C VAL A 26 -5.31 -1.70 12.82
N ARG A 27 -4.25 -1.99 13.59
CA ARG A 27 -4.37 -2.65 14.92
C ARG A 27 -5.17 -1.85 15.93
N VAL A 28 -5.02 -0.53 15.94
CA VAL A 28 -5.76 0.36 16.85
C VAL A 28 -7.16 0.73 16.31
N GLY A 29 -7.61 0.09 15.23
CA GLY A 29 -8.96 0.25 14.68
C GLY A 29 -9.15 1.49 13.80
N PHE A 30 -8.09 2.23 13.47
CA PHE A 30 -8.21 3.34 12.52
C PHE A 30 -8.29 2.82 11.10
N MET A 31 -9.32 3.26 10.38
CA MET A 31 -9.60 2.80 9.02
C MET A 31 -8.66 3.46 7.99
N PRO A 32 -7.84 2.70 7.26
CA PRO A 32 -7.10 3.23 6.11
C PRO A 32 -8.06 3.75 5.03
N ASN A 33 -7.65 4.76 4.27
CA ASN A 33 -8.47 5.33 3.19
C ASN A 33 -7.67 5.45 1.89
N GLN A 34 -8.30 5.92 0.80
CA GLN A 34 -7.65 6.03 -0.51
C GLN A 34 -6.37 6.87 -0.53
N PHE A 35 -6.14 7.74 0.46
CA PHE A 35 -4.90 8.51 0.59
C PHE A 35 -3.81 7.79 1.38
N THR A 36 -4.13 6.74 2.12
CA THR A 36 -3.16 5.90 2.84
C THR A 36 -2.46 4.93 1.88
N PHE A 37 -3.23 4.23 1.05
CA PHE A 37 -2.73 3.11 0.23
C PHE A 37 -1.60 3.45 -0.74
N PRO A 38 -1.60 4.59 -1.45
CA PRO A 38 -0.50 4.93 -2.35
C PRO A 38 0.87 4.94 -1.67
N PHE A 39 0.95 5.47 -0.44
CA PHE A 39 2.20 5.53 0.32
C PHE A 39 2.61 4.17 0.91
N VAL A 40 1.63 3.36 1.30
CA VAL A 40 1.87 1.99 1.77
C VAL A 40 2.37 1.11 0.63
N PHE A 41 1.75 1.18 -0.55
CA PHE A 41 2.21 0.47 -1.74
C PHE A 41 3.57 0.96 -2.24
N LYS A 42 3.84 2.27 -2.16
CA LYS A 42 5.18 2.81 -2.42
C LYS A 42 6.22 2.19 -1.49
N ALA A 43 5.92 2.05 -0.20
CA ALA A 43 6.81 1.37 0.75
C ALA A 43 7.01 -0.12 0.42
N CYS A 44 5.95 -0.83 0.02
CA CYS A 44 6.04 -2.22 -0.45
C CYS A 44 6.77 -2.37 -1.81
N ALA A 45 6.91 -1.30 -2.60
CA ALA A 45 7.64 -1.31 -3.86
C ALA A 45 9.14 -1.03 -3.66
N ALA A 46 9.51 -0.26 -2.63
CA ALA A 46 10.89 0.11 -2.33
C ALA A 46 11.76 -1.10 -1.89
N LYS A 47 11.16 -2.03 -1.15
CA LYS A 47 11.69 -3.38 -0.94
C LYS A 47 10.61 -4.34 -1.40
N PRO A 48 10.88 -5.33 -2.28
CA PRO A 48 9.86 -6.16 -2.93
C PRO A 48 9.16 -7.11 -1.94
N PHE A 49 8.43 -6.53 -0.99
CA PHE A 49 7.68 -7.17 0.07
C PHE A 49 6.36 -7.68 -0.51
N TYR A 50 6.46 -8.73 -1.33
CA TYR A 50 5.33 -9.28 -2.06
C TYR A 50 4.16 -9.67 -1.15
N TRP A 51 4.46 -10.35 -0.04
CA TRP A 51 3.42 -10.81 0.90
C TRP A 51 2.70 -9.64 1.59
N GLU A 52 3.45 -8.60 1.98
CA GLU A 52 2.88 -7.35 2.46
C GLU A 52 2.01 -6.67 1.40
N ALA A 53 2.48 -6.58 0.15
CA ALA A 53 1.70 -6.01 -0.95
C ALA A 53 0.38 -6.74 -1.17
N VAL A 54 0.39 -8.08 -1.14
CA VAL A 54 -0.82 -8.91 -1.24
C VAL A 54 -1.77 -8.67 -0.06
N SER A 55 -1.25 -8.61 1.16
CA SER A 55 -2.04 -8.33 2.36
C SER A 55 -2.72 -6.96 2.29
N VAL A 56 -1.96 -5.93 1.90
CA VAL A 56 -2.45 -4.55 1.73
C VAL A 56 -3.49 -4.49 0.59
N HIS A 57 -3.26 -5.17 -0.53
CA HIS A 57 -4.21 -5.24 -1.63
C HIS A 57 -5.53 -5.90 -1.20
N ALA A 58 -5.49 -7.01 -0.46
CA ALA A 58 -6.69 -7.64 0.10
C ALA A 58 -7.46 -6.68 1.02
N GLN A 59 -6.76 -5.86 1.80
CA GLN A 59 -7.39 -4.84 2.64
C GLN A 59 -8.04 -3.72 1.80
N ALA A 60 -7.41 -3.28 0.71
CA ALA A 60 -8.00 -2.29 -0.21
C ALA A 60 -9.30 -2.80 -0.87
N ILE A 61 -9.37 -4.10 -1.18
CA ILE A 61 -10.58 -4.75 -1.69
C ILE A 61 -11.68 -4.75 -0.61
N LYS A 62 -11.35 -5.18 0.62
CA LYS A 62 -12.30 -5.21 1.74
C LYS A 62 -12.89 -3.84 2.08
N LEU A 63 -12.11 -2.78 1.87
CA LEU A 63 -12.54 -1.39 2.12
C LEU A 63 -13.26 -0.76 0.91
N ILE A 64 -13.44 -1.49 -0.20
CA ILE A 64 -14.14 -1.03 -1.42
C ILE A 64 -13.49 0.22 -2.05
N ILE A 65 -12.21 0.45 -1.77
CA ILE A 65 -11.44 1.61 -2.25
C ILE A 65 -10.50 1.26 -3.41
N ARG A 66 -10.45 -0.02 -3.81
CA ARG A 66 -9.71 -0.47 -5.00
C ARG A 66 -10.16 0.27 -6.26
N CYS A 67 -11.41 0.73 -6.36
CA CYS A 67 -11.94 1.42 -7.54
C CYS A 67 -11.35 2.83 -7.76
N HIS A 68 -10.63 3.39 -6.77
CA HIS A 68 -9.98 4.67 -6.97
C HIS A 68 -8.72 4.49 -7.84
N ALA A 69 -8.64 5.23 -8.94
CA ALA A 69 -7.54 5.16 -9.90
C ALA A 69 -6.16 5.33 -9.26
N CYS A 70 -6.04 6.18 -8.22
CA CYS A 70 -4.79 6.35 -7.48
C CYS A 70 -4.35 5.07 -6.75
N VAL A 71 -5.31 4.31 -6.21
CA VAL A 71 -5.07 3.02 -5.54
C VAL A 71 -4.73 1.95 -6.57
N GLN A 72 -5.46 1.88 -7.70
CA GLN A 72 -5.16 0.93 -8.78
C GLN A 72 -3.76 1.12 -9.37
N ASN A 73 -3.37 2.36 -9.67
CA ASN A 73 -2.03 2.67 -10.17
C ASN A 73 -0.95 2.24 -9.17
N SER A 74 -1.19 2.47 -7.88
CA SER A 74 -0.24 2.08 -6.82
C SER A 74 -0.12 0.55 -6.69
N ILE A 75 -1.23 -0.18 -6.82
CA ILE A 75 -1.25 -1.65 -6.85
C ILE A 75 -0.49 -2.18 -8.07
N LEU A 76 -0.68 -1.58 -9.24
CA LEU A 76 0.05 -1.94 -10.45
C LEU A 76 1.57 -1.76 -10.24
N THR A 77 1.99 -0.59 -9.75
CA THR A 77 3.39 -0.28 -9.50
C THR A 77 4.05 -1.29 -8.57
N VAL A 78 3.39 -1.67 -7.46
CA VAL A 78 3.99 -2.62 -6.51
C VAL A 78 4.11 -4.03 -7.11
N TYR A 79 3.12 -4.51 -7.88
CA TYR A 79 3.20 -5.83 -8.49
C TYR A 79 4.28 -5.88 -9.57
N VAL A 80 4.46 -4.81 -10.35
CA VAL A 80 5.57 -4.69 -11.29
C VAL A 80 6.91 -4.70 -10.56
N ALA A 81 7.05 -3.94 -9.46
CA ALA A 81 8.27 -3.92 -8.63
C ALA A 81 8.58 -5.30 -8.01
N CYS A 82 7.56 -6.07 -7.66
CA CYS A 82 7.69 -7.45 -7.18
C CYS A 82 7.90 -8.49 -8.30
N ARG A 83 7.99 -8.06 -9.57
CA ARG A 83 8.08 -8.92 -10.77
C ARG A 83 6.88 -9.85 -10.99
N GLN A 84 5.72 -9.48 -10.46
CA GLN A 84 4.47 -10.23 -10.53
C GLN A 84 3.53 -9.66 -11.60
N ILE A 85 3.99 -9.68 -12.85
CA ILE A 85 3.25 -9.15 -14.01
C ILE A 85 1.88 -9.82 -14.18
N PRO A 86 1.71 -11.15 -13.98
CA PRO A 86 0.38 -11.76 -14.07
C PRO A 86 -0.62 -11.16 -13.08
N SER A 87 -0.20 -10.90 -11.83
CA SER A 87 -1.03 -10.24 -10.82
C SER A 87 -1.31 -8.78 -11.18
N ALA A 88 -0.32 -8.07 -11.74
CA ALA A 88 -0.49 -6.69 -12.20
C ALA A 88 -1.59 -6.56 -13.27
N ARG A 89 -1.68 -7.53 -14.19
CA ARG A 89 -2.70 -7.56 -15.26
C ARG A 89 -4.12 -7.78 -14.76
N GLN A 90 -4.30 -8.38 -13.58
CA GLN A 90 -5.64 -8.63 -13.00
C GLN A 90 -6.23 -7.41 -12.28
N VAL A 91 -5.45 -6.34 -12.14
CA VAL A 91 -5.89 -5.09 -11.48
C VAL A 91 -6.84 -4.29 -12.38
N PHE A 92 -6.70 -4.47 -13.70
CA PHE A 92 -7.49 -3.86 -14.79
C PHE A 92 -8.29 -4.94 -15.52
#